data_AF-A0A8T1VMH3-F1
#
_entry.id   AF-A0A8T1VMH3-F1
#
_cell.length_a   1.000
_cell.length_b   1.000
_cell.length_c   1.000
_cell.angle_alpha   90.00
_cell.angle_beta   90.00
_cell.angle_gamma   90.00
#
_symmetry.space_group_name_H-M   'P 1'
#
loop_
_entity.id
_entity.type
_entity.pdbx_description
1 polymer ?
#
loop_
_entity_poly.entity_id
_entity_poly.type
_entity_poly.pdbx_seq_one_letter_code
_entity_poly.pdbx_strand_id
1 'polypeptide(L)'
;MQFFATGKDSLVAAALEASMRSVRLCGANANAFDLEEHQRWCAETVKERVVLKVSAPEARGAYLQKHTTYLVTQEPHQEGVRRRFRDFEWLRVVLHARYGGLLIPSLPEKTTTGAVLKTGAFMQSRMRGLQRFLNDIIESPYLRSDAAVASFLGEPGDEATWEATRKETAVLDNAGDGHMRWLQRIMCEHIACSPDNEISVFKRHVEQRERLLAELAACAKRLADKSAAMAKDVSTLHAIFAGWQLAETGTGSFEARNDGPLVALLDKSTATISGWSQVENFQPAIYELLLLENIKYMLHQATGMKQMLVERERAVAGESSPERKPSPPPSEPAASPPTSGFSVASFTSAASSAASRFMSAVEPPSLSVEEQQRRARHISELITRALIAEEMQRFRAETTKELEHIMNHFSCAEMQLSKRSGSVWREYLKTSSADPQALAQSTKELLDPASISCTPPSPSAADAF
;
A
#
# COMPACT_ATOMS: atom_id res chain seq x y z
N MET A 1 -23.90 17.04 20.47
CA MET A 1 -23.65 16.02 21.50
C MET A 1 -22.27 15.43 21.28
N GLN A 2 -21.39 15.61 22.27
CA GLN A 2 -20.00 15.12 22.31
C GLN A 2 -19.99 13.61 22.54
N PHE A 3 -19.53 12.79 21.59
CA PHE A 3 -19.39 11.33 21.77
C PHE A 3 -18.15 10.73 21.08
N PHE A 4 -17.00 11.41 21.18
CA PHE A 4 -15.68 10.79 21.02
C PHE A 4 -14.83 11.17 22.24
N ALA A 5 -14.99 10.45 23.34
CA ALA A 5 -14.25 10.72 24.59
C ALA A 5 -13.59 9.46 25.20
N THR A 6 -13.36 8.42 24.39
CA THR A 6 -12.21 7.54 24.64
C THR A 6 -11.20 7.87 23.57
N GLY A 7 -10.27 8.77 23.88
CA GLY A 7 -9.19 9.12 22.96
C GLY A 7 -8.40 7.87 22.57
N LYS A 8 -7.85 7.84 21.36
CA LYS A 8 -6.93 6.78 20.89
C LYS A 8 -5.88 6.45 21.97
N ASP A 9 -5.40 7.46 22.69
CA ASP A 9 -4.41 7.36 23.75
C ASP A 9 -4.94 6.61 25.00
N SER A 10 -6.23 6.72 25.31
CA SER A 10 -6.87 5.98 26.41
C SER A 10 -6.97 4.48 26.10
N LEU A 11 -7.29 4.13 24.85
CA LEU A 11 -7.32 2.72 24.42
C LEU A 11 -5.93 2.09 24.45
N VAL A 12 -4.92 2.81 23.95
CA VAL A 12 -3.53 2.34 23.94
C VAL A 12 -3.00 2.18 25.37
N ALA A 13 -3.30 3.12 26.27
CA ALA A 13 -2.89 3.01 27.67
C ALA A 13 -3.53 1.81 28.39
N ALA A 14 -4.83 1.58 28.20
CA ALA A 14 -5.54 0.45 28.79
C ALA A 14 -5.05 -0.89 28.23
N ALA A 15 -4.82 -0.97 26.91
CA ALA A 15 -4.26 -2.14 26.26
C ALA A 15 -2.84 -2.45 26.78
N LEU A 16 -2.02 -1.42 27.00
CA LEU A 16 -0.67 -1.59 27.54
C LEU A 16 -0.69 -2.19 28.95
N GLU A 17 -1.53 -1.66 29.84
CA GLU A 17 -1.65 -2.19 31.21
C GLU A 17 -2.19 -3.62 31.23
N ALA A 18 -3.17 -3.92 30.39
CA ALA A 18 -3.69 -5.27 30.23
C ALA A 18 -2.61 -6.23 29.67
N SER A 19 -1.84 -5.79 28.68
CA SER A 19 -0.73 -6.56 28.12
C SER A 19 0.32 -6.91 29.17
N MET A 20 0.67 -5.96 30.06
CA MET A 20 1.59 -6.22 31.17
C MET A 20 1.06 -7.28 32.15
N ARG A 21 -0.26 -7.37 32.35
CA ARG A 21 -0.88 -8.46 33.14
C ARG A 21 -0.75 -9.79 32.40
N SER A 22 -1.10 -9.84 31.11
CA SER A 22 -1.03 -11.05 30.29
C SER A 22 0.39 -11.62 30.20
N VAL A 23 1.40 -10.75 30.03
CA VAL A 23 2.82 -11.19 29.99
C VAL A 23 3.24 -11.87 31.29
N ARG A 24 2.78 -11.38 32.46
CA ARG A 24 3.07 -12.03 33.75
C ARG A 24 2.47 -13.43 33.84
N LEU A 25 1.26 -13.61 33.31
CA LEU A 25 0.60 -14.92 33.25
C LEU A 25 1.34 -15.88 32.32
N CYS A 26 1.78 -15.40 31.14
CA CYS A 26 2.58 -16.20 30.22
C CYS A 26 3.94 -16.58 30.83
N GLY A 27 4.61 -15.65 31.51
CA GLY A 27 5.91 -15.90 32.16
C GLY A 27 5.83 -16.96 33.25
N ALA A 28 4.75 -17.00 34.03
CA ALA A 28 4.52 -18.03 35.04
C ALA A 28 4.37 -19.45 34.43
N ASN A 29 3.91 -19.53 33.18
CA ASN A 29 3.63 -20.78 32.47
C ASN A 29 4.64 -21.06 31.32
N ALA A 30 5.74 -20.32 31.22
CA ALA A 30 6.65 -20.39 30.07
C ALA A 30 7.27 -21.79 29.85
N ASN A 31 7.49 -22.54 30.93
CA ASN A 31 8.03 -23.91 30.88
C ASN A 31 7.05 -24.95 30.32
N ALA A 32 5.79 -24.58 30.08
CA ALA A 32 4.74 -25.44 29.50
C ALA A 32 4.49 -25.17 28.01
N PHE A 33 5.25 -24.28 27.37
CA PHE A 33 5.08 -23.98 25.95
C PHE A 33 5.65 -25.09 25.06
N ASP A 34 4.81 -25.66 24.20
CA ASP A 34 5.19 -26.64 23.18
C ASP A 34 5.20 -25.97 21.79
N LEU A 35 6.38 -25.86 21.19
CA LEU A 35 6.57 -25.23 19.89
C LEU A 35 5.89 -26.01 18.75
N GLU A 36 5.90 -27.34 18.80
CA GLU A 36 5.29 -28.17 17.75
C GLU A 36 3.76 -28.10 17.81
N GLU A 37 3.18 -28.07 19.02
CA GLU A 37 1.76 -27.81 19.19
C GLU A 37 1.36 -26.43 18.68
N HIS A 38 2.13 -25.40 19.02
CA HIS A 38 1.87 -24.04 18.56
C HIS A 38 1.93 -23.92 17.03
N GLN A 39 2.91 -24.55 16.39
CA GLN A 39 3.01 -24.61 14.93
C GLN A 39 1.82 -25.31 14.29
N ARG A 40 1.34 -26.41 14.88
CA ARG A 40 0.11 -27.10 14.44
C ARG A 40 -1.12 -26.21 14.58
N TRP A 41 -1.26 -25.48 15.69
CA TRP A 41 -2.34 -24.52 15.88
C TRP A 41 -2.30 -23.41 14.80
N CYS A 42 -1.12 -22.85 14.53
CA CYS A 42 -0.94 -21.86 13.47
C CYS A 42 -1.39 -22.41 12.11
N ALA A 43 -0.92 -23.62 11.75
CA ALA A 43 -1.25 -24.25 10.47
C ALA A 43 -2.74 -24.55 10.33
N GLU A 44 -3.39 -25.09 11.37
CA GLU A 44 -4.82 -25.40 11.34
C GLU A 44 -5.67 -24.12 11.27
N THR A 45 -5.28 -23.07 11.99
CA THR A 45 -5.99 -21.77 11.98
C THR A 45 -6.05 -21.15 10.59
N VAL A 46 -4.99 -21.29 9.79
CA VAL A 46 -4.91 -20.73 8.43
C VAL A 46 -5.15 -21.73 7.31
N LYS A 47 -5.49 -22.98 7.66
CA LYS A 47 -5.70 -24.09 6.71
C LYS A 47 -6.75 -23.79 5.67
N GLU A 48 -7.89 -23.23 6.11
CA GLU A 48 -8.90 -22.75 5.18
C GLU A 48 -8.42 -21.45 4.54
N ARG A 49 -8.21 -21.51 3.22
CA ARG A 49 -7.87 -20.33 2.44
C ARG A 49 -9.11 -19.44 2.32
N VAL A 50 -9.13 -18.40 3.14
CA VAL A 50 -10.13 -17.33 3.07
C VAL A 50 -9.60 -16.26 2.12
N VAL A 51 -10.41 -15.82 1.16
CA VAL A 51 -10.10 -14.67 0.30
C VAL A 51 -11.18 -13.63 0.51
N LEU A 52 -10.79 -12.47 1.02
CA LEU A 52 -11.67 -11.34 1.21
C LEU A 52 -11.62 -10.42 -0.01
N LYS A 53 -12.79 -9.90 -0.38
CA LYS A 53 -12.98 -8.92 -1.45
C LYS A 53 -13.58 -7.64 -0.91
N VAL A 54 -13.01 -6.50 -1.30
CA VAL A 54 -13.53 -5.16 -0.97
C VAL A 54 -14.03 -4.51 -2.26
N SER A 55 -15.33 -4.25 -2.33
CA SER A 55 -15.97 -3.82 -3.57
C SER A 55 -17.17 -2.89 -3.32
N ALA A 56 -17.94 -2.61 -4.38
CA ALA A 56 -19.21 -1.89 -4.35
C ALA A 56 -19.22 -0.64 -3.45
N PRO A 57 -18.39 0.39 -3.77
CA PRO A 57 -18.34 1.60 -2.97
C PRO A 57 -19.68 2.33 -3.02
N GLU A 58 -20.26 2.62 -1.87
CA GLU A 58 -21.58 3.25 -1.74
C GLU A 58 -21.51 4.40 -0.75
N ALA A 59 -22.02 5.57 -1.13
CA ALA A 59 -22.09 6.70 -0.23
C ALA A 59 -23.36 6.62 0.63
N ARG A 60 -23.19 6.50 1.95
CA ARG A 60 -24.26 6.40 2.95
C ARG A 60 -24.27 7.61 3.88
N GLY A 61 -25.40 7.87 4.53
CA GLY A 61 -25.59 8.96 5.50
C GLY A 61 -26.33 10.18 4.94
N ALA A 62 -26.93 10.95 5.84
CA ALA A 62 -27.73 12.12 5.50
C ALA A 62 -26.90 13.42 5.55
N TYR A 63 -27.12 14.30 4.56
CA TYR A 63 -26.60 15.67 4.49
C TYR A 63 -25.09 15.78 4.83
N LEU A 64 -24.73 16.26 6.03
CA LEU A 64 -23.36 16.50 6.48
C LEU A 64 -22.63 15.24 6.99
N GLN A 65 -23.31 14.10 7.16
CA GLN A 65 -22.73 12.84 7.67
C GLN A 65 -22.46 11.80 6.55
N LYS A 66 -22.38 12.26 5.30
CA LYS A 66 -22.16 11.39 4.15
C LYS A 66 -20.75 10.78 4.21
N HIS A 67 -20.68 9.46 4.12
CA HIS A 67 -19.44 8.70 4.12
C HIS A 67 -19.49 7.54 3.13
N THR A 68 -18.35 7.14 2.59
CA THR A 68 -18.28 5.99 1.68
C THR A 68 -18.07 4.72 2.47
N THR A 69 -18.93 3.74 2.22
CA THR A 69 -18.85 2.36 2.72
C THR A 69 -18.45 1.43 1.59
N TYR A 70 -17.79 0.34 1.93
CA TYR A 70 -17.38 -0.73 1.01
C TYR A 70 -18.02 -2.03 1.44
N LEU A 71 -18.40 -2.85 0.46
CA LEU A 71 -18.85 -4.22 0.71
C LEU A 71 -17.64 -5.13 0.88
N VAL A 72 -17.53 -5.76 2.04
CA VAL A 72 -16.52 -6.77 2.36
C VAL A 72 -17.17 -8.14 2.28
N THR A 73 -16.67 -8.99 1.38
CA THR A 73 -17.22 -10.33 1.09
C THR A 73 -16.13 -11.38 1.22
N GLN A 74 -16.51 -12.60 1.57
CA GLN A 74 -15.62 -13.76 1.59
C GLN A 74 -15.94 -14.66 0.40
N GLU A 75 -14.97 -14.89 -0.49
CA GLU A 75 -15.19 -15.75 -1.65
C GLU A 75 -15.56 -17.19 -1.24
N PRO A 76 -16.51 -17.86 -1.94
CA PRO A 76 -17.26 -17.39 -3.12
C PRO A 76 -18.55 -16.62 -2.79
N HIS A 77 -18.86 -16.40 -1.51
CA HIS A 77 -20.11 -15.78 -1.07
C HIS A 77 -20.23 -14.34 -1.58
N GLN A 78 -21.43 -13.99 -2.04
CA GLN A 78 -21.76 -12.65 -2.53
C GLN A 78 -22.33 -11.75 -1.42
N GLU A 79 -22.80 -12.36 -0.33
CA GLU A 79 -23.24 -11.65 0.86
C GLU A 79 -22.04 -11.25 1.71
N GLY A 80 -22.16 -10.12 2.37
CA GLY A 80 -21.05 -9.53 3.09
C GLY A 80 -21.47 -8.34 3.94
N VAL A 81 -20.48 -7.72 4.53
CA VAL A 81 -20.65 -6.68 5.54
C VAL A 81 -20.21 -5.35 4.97
N ARG A 82 -20.92 -4.28 5.33
CA ARG A 82 -20.51 -2.93 4.91
C ARG A 82 -19.68 -2.27 5.99
N ARG A 83 -18.53 -1.77 5.58
CA ARG A 83 -17.57 -1.07 6.46
C ARG A 83 -17.10 0.21 5.80
N ARG A 84 -16.97 1.29 6.55
CA ARG A 84 -16.36 2.54 6.07
C ARG A 84 -14.87 2.56 6.39
N PHE A 85 -14.11 3.42 5.71
CA PHE A 85 -12.65 3.53 5.92
C PHE A 85 -12.25 3.68 7.40
N ARG A 86 -13.01 4.44 8.19
CA ARG A 86 -12.74 4.64 9.62
C ARG A 86 -12.86 3.37 10.44
N ASP A 87 -13.65 2.39 10.00
CA ASP A 87 -13.77 1.11 10.68
C ASP A 87 -12.50 0.27 10.47
N PHE A 88 -11.87 0.37 9.28
CA PHE A 88 -10.56 -0.23 9.04
C PHE A 88 -9.46 0.46 9.87
N GLU A 89 -9.52 1.80 10.00
CA GLU A 89 -8.62 2.55 10.89
C GLU A 89 -8.75 2.06 12.35
N TRP A 90 -9.98 1.88 12.83
CA TRP A 90 -10.24 1.32 14.16
C TRP A 90 -9.63 -0.07 14.31
N LEU A 91 -9.90 -0.99 13.37
CA LEU A 91 -9.38 -2.36 13.42
C LEU A 91 -7.86 -2.36 13.51
N ARG A 92 -7.19 -1.58 12.66
CA ARG A 92 -5.72 -1.46 12.69
C ARG A 92 -5.20 -0.92 14.02
N VAL A 93 -5.87 0.09 14.60
CA VAL A 93 -5.47 0.66 15.91
C VAL A 93 -5.62 -0.37 17.02
N VAL A 94 -6.73 -1.12 17.03
CA VAL A 94 -6.95 -2.20 18.01
C VAL A 94 -5.86 -3.25 17.89
N LEU A 95 -5.63 -3.81 16.69
CA LEU A 95 -4.60 -4.84 16.49
C LEU A 95 -3.20 -4.33 16.85
N HIS A 96 -2.84 -3.10 16.48
CA HIS A 96 -1.54 -2.53 16.82
C HIS A 96 -1.35 -2.33 18.33
N ALA A 97 -2.41 -2.00 19.07
CA ALA A 97 -2.33 -1.86 20.53
C ALA A 97 -2.21 -3.23 21.25
N ARG A 98 -2.74 -4.30 20.65
CA ARG A 98 -2.78 -5.64 21.25
C ARG A 98 -1.55 -6.46 20.97
N TYR A 99 -1.07 -6.45 19.73
CA TYR A 99 0.01 -7.32 19.26
C TYR A 99 1.33 -6.55 19.28
N GLY A 100 1.82 -6.28 20.50
CA GLY A 100 3.10 -5.60 20.70
C GLY A 100 4.24 -6.34 19.99
N GLY A 101 4.99 -5.60 19.17
CA GLY A 101 6.09 -6.14 18.37
C GLY A 101 5.67 -6.87 17.09
N LEU A 102 4.38 -7.04 16.78
CA LEU A 102 3.92 -7.63 15.52
C LEU A 102 3.73 -6.53 14.45
N LEU A 103 4.26 -6.72 13.24
CA LEU A 103 4.02 -5.80 12.15
C LEU A 103 2.57 -5.94 11.66
N ILE A 104 1.75 -4.91 11.94
CA ILE A 104 0.37 -4.84 11.47
C ILE A 104 0.35 -4.22 10.06
N PRO A 105 -0.33 -4.86 9.08
CA PRO A 105 -0.43 -4.35 7.71
C PRO A 105 -0.87 -2.89 7.65
N SER A 106 -0.28 -2.13 6.72
CA SER A 106 -0.58 -0.72 6.52
C SER A 106 -1.89 -0.52 5.75
N LEU A 107 -2.64 0.52 6.11
CA LEU A 107 -3.81 0.95 5.33
C LEU A 107 -3.36 1.81 4.15
N PRO A 108 -4.15 1.87 3.05
CA PRO A 108 -3.89 2.81 1.97
C PRO A 108 -4.00 4.26 2.45
N GLU A 109 -3.31 5.18 1.75
CA GLU A 109 -3.21 6.57 2.16
C GLU A 109 -4.56 7.26 2.39
N LYS A 110 -4.62 8.04 3.47
CA LYS A 110 -5.76 8.91 3.77
C LYS A 110 -5.65 10.20 2.98
N THR A 111 -6.16 10.20 1.75
CA THR A 111 -6.27 11.45 1.00
C THR A 111 -7.34 12.36 1.60
N THR A 112 -6.97 13.58 1.95
CA THR A 112 -7.86 14.62 2.48
C THR A 112 -8.35 15.59 1.40
N THR A 113 -7.81 15.51 0.19
CA THR A 113 -8.15 16.39 -0.94
C THR A 113 -9.45 15.94 -1.61
N GLY A 114 -10.52 16.75 -1.48
CA GLY A 114 -11.85 16.44 -1.99
C GLY A 114 -11.96 16.17 -3.50
N ALA A 115 -11.06 16.73 -4.32
CA ALA A 115 -11.01 16.48 -5.76
C ALA A 115 -10.52 15.06 -6.09
N VAL A 116 -9.52 14.56 -5.36
CA VAL A 116 -8.92 13.23 -5.56
C VAL A 116 -9.86 12.12 -5.07
N LEU A 117 -10.62 12.39 -4.00
CA LEU A 117 -11.60 11.45 -3.43
C LEU A 117 -12.72 11.05 -4.40
N LYS A 118 -12.96 11.82 -5.48
CA LYS A 118 -14.02 11.58 -6.45
C LYS A 118 -13.54 10.88 -7.73
N THR A 119 -12.23 10.67 -7.88
CA THR A 119 -11.67 10.01 -9.07
C THR A 119 -11.86 8.50 -9.01
N GLY A 120 -12.29 7.87 -10.11
CA GLY A 120 -12.46 6.42 -10.19
C GLY A 120 -11.18 5.63 -9.85
N ALA A 121 -10.03 6.09 -10.34
CA ALA A 121 -8.72 5.49 -10.05
C ALA A 121 -8.39 5.48 -8.55
N PHE A 122 -8.69 6.57 -7.85
CA PHE A 122 -8.48 6.67 -6.40
C PHE A 122 -9.33 5.66 -5.63
N MET A 123 -10.62 5.55 -5.96
CA MET A 123 -11.52 4.60 -5.32
C MET A 123 -11.08 3.16 -5.55
N GLN A 124 -10.61 2.82 -6.75
CA GLN A 124 -10.06 1.50 -7.05
C GLN A 124 -8.77 1.21 -6.28
N SER A 125 -7.81 2.15 -6.25
CA SER A 125 -6.57 2.02 -5.46
C SER A 125 -6.89 1.80 -3.98
N ARG A 126 -7.80 2.60 -3.41
CA ARG A 126 -8.23 2.42 -2.03
C ARG A 126 -8.86 1.05 -1.79
N MET A 127 -9.80 0.60 -2.63
CA MET A 127 -10.42 -0.72 -2.46
C MET A 127 -9.39 -1.85 -2.51
N ARG A 128 -8.44 -1.79 -3.44
CA ARG A 128 -7.33 -2.76 -3.50
C ARG A 128 -6.49 -2.75 -2.23
N GLY A 129 -6.11 -1.57 -1.72
CA GLY A 129 -5.34 -1.44 -0.49
C GLY A 129 -6.09 -1.96 0.74
N LEU A 130 -7.40 -1.69 0.83
CA LEU A 130 -8.25 -2.22 1.91
C LEU A 130 -8.43 -3.74 1.82
N GLN A 131 -8.61 -4.27 0.61
CA GLN A 131 -8.69 -5.71 0.36
C GLN A 131 -7.39 -6.40 0.77
N ARG A 132 -6.26 -5.84 0.36
CA ARG A 132 -4.94 -6.35 0.72
C ARG A 132 -4.72 -6.35 2.22
N PHE A 133 -4.98 -5.23 2.89
CA PHE A 133 -4.92 -5.12 4.36
C PHE A 133 -5.71 -6.23 5.07
N LEU A 134 -6.93 -6.53 4.63
CA LEU A 134 -7.73 -7.60 5.22
C LEU A 134 -7.17 -8.99 4.91
N ASN A 135 -6.70 -9.23 3.69
CA ASN A 135 -6.10 -10.50 3.31
C ASN A 135 -4.80 -10.78 4.09
N ASP A 136 -3.95 -9.76 4.28
CA ASP A 136 -2.74 -9.88 5.10
C ASP A 136 -3.08 -10.17 6.58
N ILE A 137 -4.20 -9.63 7.09
CA ILE A 137 -4.70 -9.90 8.45
C ILE A 137 -5.14 -11.35 8.60
N ILE A 138 -6.00 -11.84 7.70
CA ILE A 138 -6.48 -13.22 7.79
C ILE A 138 -5.36 -14.22 7.53
N GLU A 139 -4.30 -13.90 6.79
CA GLU A 139 -3.18 -14.81 6.61
C GLU A 139 -2.34 -15.01 7.88
N SER A 140 -2.44 -14.10 8.87
CA SER A 140 -1.84 -14.30 10.19
C SER A 140 -2.74 -15.13 11.10
N PRO A 141 -2.28 -16.29 11.63
CA PRO A 141 -3.08 -17.09 12.56
C PRO A 141 -3.45 -16.32 13.83
N TYR A 142 -2.55 -15.45 14.30
CA TYR A 142 -2.76 -14.61 15.48
C TYR A 142 -3.83 -13.55 15.25
N LEU A 143 -3.82 -12.86 14.12
CA LEU A 143 -4.78 -11.80 13.82
C LEU A 143 -6.13 -12.38 13.36
N ARG A 144 -6.13 -13.48 12.60
CA ARG A 144 -7.35 -14.19 12.20
C ARG A 144 -8.17 -14.62 13.43
N SER A 145 -7.49 -15.05 14.49
CA SER A 145 -8.11 -15.50 15.74
C SER A 145 -8.40 -14.36 16.73
N ASP A 146 -8.36 -13.10 16.28
CA ASP A 146 -8.72 -11.95 17.10
C ASP A 146 -10.23 -11.65 17.04
N ALA A 147 -10.84 -11.40 18.19
CA ALA A 147 -12.28 -11.14 18.29
C ALA A 147 -12.73 -9.87 17.55
N ALA A 148 -11.87 -8.85 17.42
CA ALA A 148 -12.15 -7.64 16.64
C ALA A 148 -12.17 -7.94 15.14
N VAL A 149 -11.32 -8.86 14.66
CA VAL A 149 -11.34 -9.31 13.26
C VAL A 149 -12.59 -10.13 12.99
N ALA A 150 -12.91 -11.08 13.87
CA ALA A 150 -14.14 -11.86 13.77
C ALA A 150 -15.39 -10.95 13.74
N SER A 151 -15.45 -9.95 14.63
CA SER A 151 -16.55 -9.00 14.68
C SER A 151 -16.58 -8.05 13.49
N PHE A 152 -15.42 -7.65 12.97
CA PHE A 152 -15.33 -6.83 11.77
C PHE A 152 -15.91 -7.55 10.55
N LEU A 153 -15.71 -8.87 10.43
CA LEU A 153 -16.23 -9.70 9.34
C LEU A 153 -17.63 -10.30 9.63
N GLY A 154 -18.05 -10.27 10.89
CA GLY A 154 -19.32 -10.83 11.37
C GLY A 154 -20.56 -10.03 10.97
N GLU A 155 -21.73 -10.60 11.29
CA GLU A 155 -23.03 -10.28 10.69
C GLU A 155 -23.37 -8.78 10.52
N PRO A 156 -24.12 -8.44 9.45
CA PRO A 156 -24.56 -7.08 9.18
C PRO A 156 -25.62 -6.62 10.20
N GLY A 157 -25.17 -6.12 11.36
CA GLY A 157 -26.00 -5.39 12.32
C GLY A 157 -26.22 -3.92 11.92
N ASP A 158 -27.10 -3.22 12.65
CA ASP A 158 -27.25 -1.77 12.50
C ASP A 158 -26.03 -1.00 13.06
N GLU A 159 -25.94 0.31 12.79
CA GLU A 159 -24.78 1.11 13.21
C GLU A 159 -24.64 1.13 14.75
N ALA A 160 -25.74 1.08 15.50
CA ALA A 160 -25.71 1.08 16.96
C ALA A 160 -25.12 -0.22 17.52
N THR A 161 -25.53 -1.36 16.97
CA THR A 161 -24.99 -2.69 17.26
C THR A 161 -23.50 -2.73 16.92
N TRP A 162 -23.11 -2.24 15.74
CA TRP A 162 -21.71 -2.17 15.32
C TRP A 162 -20.85 -1.25 16.21
N GLU A 163 -21.39 -0.12 16.68
CA GLU A 163 -20.72 0.77 17.64
C GLU A 163 -20.57 0.14 19.04
N ALA A 164 -21.50 -0.71 19.47
CA ALA A 164 -21.40 -1.45 20.72
C ALA A 164 -20.35 -2.57 20.62
N THR A 165 -20.47 -3.41 19.60
CA THR A 165 -19.55 -4.52 19.34
C THR A 165 -18.11 -4.04 19.23
N ARG A 166 -17.83 -2.95 18.49
CA ARG A 166 -16.46 -2.44 18.36
C ARG A 166 -15.85 -1.95 19.68
N LYS A 167 -16.66 -1.49 20.63
CA LYS A 167 -16.17 -1.02 21.93
C LYS A 167 -15.81 -2.21 22.80
N GLU A 168 -16.71 -3.18 22.87
CA GLU A 168 -16.53 -4.43 23.60
C GLU A 168 -15.32 -5.20 23.07
N THR A 169 -15.24 -5.39 21.76
CA THR A 169 -14.18 -6.15 21.09
C THR A 169 -12.91 -5.35 20.92
N ALA A 170 -12.78 -4.15 21.47
CA ALA A 170 -11.52 -3.39 21.52
C ALA A 170 -10.82 -3.51 22.88
N VAL A 171 -11.50 -4.02 23.90
CA VAL A 171 -10.91 -4.36 25.21
C VAL A 171 -9.92 -5.51 25.03
N LEU A 172 -8.71 -5.42 25.57
CA LEU A 172 -7.68 -6.46 25.38
C LEU A 172 -8.09 -7.81 25.98
N ASP A 173 -8.76 -7.80 27.14
CA ASP A 173 -9.22 -9.01 27.80
C ASP A 173 -10.21 -9.82 26.92
N ASN A 174 -10.80 -9.18 25.90
CA ASN A 174 -11.67 -9.78 24.90
C ASN A 174 -10.97 -10.07 23.56
N ALA A 175 -9.63 -10.03 23.49
CA ALA A 175 -8.91 -10.17 22.22
C ALA A 175 -9.04 -11.57 21.59
N GLY A 176 -9.35 -12.59 22.39
CA GLY A 176 -9.42 -13.99 21.94
C GLY A 176 -8.05 -14.69 21.98
N ASP A 177 -8.02 -15.93 21.48
CA ASP A 177 -6.88 -16.84 21.62
C ASP A 177 -5.63 -16.35 20.89
N GLY A 178 -5.81 -15.64 19.77
CA GLY A 178 -4.71 -15.16 18.94
C GLY A 178 -3.72 -14.27 19.69
N HIS A 179 -4.21 -13.40 20.58
CA HIS A 179 -3.36 -12.53 21.39
C HIS A 179 -2.52 -13.34 22.40
N MET A 180 -3.13 -14.30 23.08
CA MET A 180 -2.44 -15.14 24.06
C MET A 180 -1.42 -16.05 23.39
N ARG A 181 -1.75 -16.63 22.23
CA ARG A 181 -0.84 -17.44 21.40
C ARG A 181 0.36 -16.62 20.93
N TRP A 182 0.15 -15.37 20.51
CA TRP A 182 1.25 -14.46 20.17
C TRP A 182 2.17 -14.22 21.37
N LEU A 183 1.61 -13.85 22.53
CA LEU A 183 2.41 -13.60 23.73
C LEU A 183 3.19 -14.85 24.17
N GLN A 184 2.56 -16.03 24.15
CA GLN A 184 3.24 -17.28 24.47
C GLN A 184 4.44 -17.53 23.54
N ARG A 185 4.25 -17.34 22.22
CA ARG A 185 5.32 -17.51 21.22
C ARG A 185 6.52 -16.61 21.44
N ILE A 186 6.30 -15.33 21.77
CA ILE A 186 7.42 -14.39 21.95
C ILE A 186 8.04 -14.51 23.36
N MET A 187 7.29 -14.97 24.36
CA MET A 187 7.81 -15.17 25.72
C MET A 187 8.60 -16.46 25.89
N CYS A 188 8.31 -17.51 25.11
CA CYS A 188 9.04 -18.78 25.18
C CYS A 188 10.44 -18.72 24.54
N GLU A 189 10.72 -17.70 23.73
CA GLU A 189 11.99 -17.56 23.02
C GLU A 189 13.13 -17.19 23.98
N HIS A 190 14.24 -17.91 23.87
CA HIS A 190 15.46 -17.55 24.60
C HIS A 190 16.17 -16.41 23.86
N ILE A 191 16.24 -15.23 24.49
CA ILE A 191 16.95 -14.09 23.91
C ILE A 191 18.45 -14.36 23.99
N ALA A 192 19.15 -14.27 22.86
CA ALA A 192 20.62 -14.36 22.82
C ALA A 192 21.26 -13.33 23.77
N CYS A 193 22.50 -13.55 24.20
CA CYS A 193 23.20 -12.61 25.09
C CYS A 193 23.46 -11.22 24.45
N SER A 194 23.31 -11.07 23.12
CA SER A 194 23.51 -9.80 22.40
C SER A 194 22.53 -9.62 21.23
N PRO A 195 21.22 -9.42 21.50
CA PRO A 195 20.22 -9.25 20.44
C PRO A 195 20.35 -7.89 19.74
N ASP A 196 20.97 -6.90 20.39
CA ASP A 196 21.09 -5.54 19.88
C ASP A 196 21.94 -5.45 18.62
N ASN A 197 22.98 -6.26 18.48
CA ASN A 197 23.82 -6.26 17.28
C ASN A 197 23.03 -6.75 16.06
N GLU A 198 22.34 -7.88 16.20
CA GLU A 198 21.52 -8.47 15.14
C GLU A 198 20.37 -7.53 14.73
N ILE A 199 19.68 -6.94 15.72
CA ILE A 199 18.60 -5.97 15.49
C ILE A 199 19.16 -4.71 14.81
N SER A 200 20.34 -4.23 15.20
CA SER A 200 20.97 -3.05 14.59
C SER A 200 21.36 -3.30 13.12
N VAL A 201 21.94 -4.47 12.81
CA VAL A 201 22.24 -4.86 11.43
C VAL A 201 20.96 -4.96 10.61
N PHE A 202 19.92 -5.60 11.14
CA PHE A 202 18.63 -5.69 10.49
C PHE A 202 18.00 -4.32 10.24
N LYS A 203 18.06 -3.40 11.22
CA LYS A 203 17.57 -2.03 11.07
C LYS A 203 18.23 -1.30 9.90
N ARG A 204 19.56 -1.36 9.78
CA ARG A 204 20.26 -0.74 8.64
C ARG A 204 19.77 -1.30 7.30
N HIS A 205 19.53 -2.61 7.22
CA HIS A 205 18.95 -3.22 6.01
C HIS A 205 17.53 -2.72 5.72
N VAL A 206 16.68 -2.57 6.74
CA VAL A 206 15.31 -2.04 6.59
C VAL A 206 15.35 -0.57 6.12
N GLU A 207 16.25 0.25 6.67
CA GLU A 207 16.41 1.65 6.29
C GLU A 207 16.90 1.80 4.84
N GLN A 208 17.90 1.03 4.44
CA GLN A 208 18.38 1.03 3.06
C GLN A 208 17.29 0.55 2.09
N ARG A 209 16.55 -0.51 2.46
CA ARG A 209 15.42 -1.01 1.67
C ARG A 209 14.32 0.04 1.52
N GLU A 210 13.96 0.73 2.60
CA GLU A 210 12.94 1.78 2.57
C GLU A 210 13.34 2.92 1.61
N ARG A 211 14.61 3.35 1.66
CA ARG A 211 15.15 4.35 0.72
C ARG A 211 15.02 3.88 -0.74
N LEU A 212 15.51 2.68 -1.04
CA LEU A 212 15.47 2.13 -2.40
C LEU A 212 14.02 1.93 -2.91
N LEU A 213 13.11 1.47 -2.05
CA LEU A 213 11.70 1.33 -2.41
C LEU A 213 11.03 2.69 -2.66
N ALA A 214 11.42 3.75 -1.95
CA ALA A 214 10.94 5.10 -2.20
C ALA A 214 11.41 5.63 -3.57
N GLU A 215 12.68 5.42 -3.91
CA GLU A 215 13.23 5.76 -5.22
C GLU A 215 12.58 4.95 -6.34
N LEU A 216 12.38 3.65 -6.12
CA LEU A 216 11.71 2.75 -7.06
C LEU A 216 10.25 3.16 -7.28
N ALA A 217 9.52 3.53 -6.21
CA ALA A 217 8.15 4.04 -6.31
C ALA A 217 8.11 5.35 -7.12
N ALA A 218 9.06 6.27 -6.89
CA ALA A 218 9.16 7.50 -7.67
C ALA A 218 9.46 7.21 -9.16
N CYS A 219 10.32 6.23 -9.45
CA CYS A 219 10.61 5.79 -10.81
C CYS A 219 9.39 5.16 -11.49
N ALA A 220 8.75 4.19 -10.83
CA ALA A 220 7.53 3.53 -11.31
C ALA A 220 6.40 4.52 -11.57
N LYS A 221 6.27 5.55 -10.74
CA LYS A 221 5.32 6.65 -10.97
C LYS A 221 5.61 7.40 -12.27
N ARG A 222 6.87 7.78 -12.51
CA ARG A 222 7.25 8.44 -13.77
C ARG A 222 7.00 7.54 -14.99
N LEU A 223 7.20 6.23 -14.87
CA LEU A 223 6.87 5.28 -15.94
C LEU A 223 5.37 5.23 -16.21
N ALA A 224 4.55 5.15 -15.15
CA ALA A 224 3.09 5.21 -15.28
C ALA A 224 2.64 6.52 -15.94
N ASP A 225 3.12 7.67 -15.48
CA ASP A 225 2.78 8.99 -16.04
C ASP A 225 3.17 9.09 -17.53
N LYS A 226 4.37 8.63 -17.90
CA LYS A 226 4.85 8.61 -19.28
C LYS A 226 4.02 7.68 -20.17
N SER A 227 3.68 6.47 -19.68
CA SER A 227 2.85 5.54 -20.42
C SER A 227 1.43 6.09 -20.64
N ALA A 228 0.88 6.82 -19.67
CA ALA A 228 -0.42 7.48 -19.81
C ALA A 228 -0.40 8.60 -20.86
N ALA A 229 0.69 9.38 -20.90
CA ALA A 229 0.89 10.38 -21.95
C ALA A 229 0.99 9.73 -23.34
N MET A 230 1.78 8.66 -23.46
CA MET A 230 1.92 7.92 -24.72
C MET A 230 0.58 7.33 -25.19
N ALA A 231 -0.18 6.69 -24.31
CA ALA A 231 -1.50 6.15 -24.63
C ALA A 231 -2.46 7.23 -25.16
N LYS A 232 -2.42 8.43 -24.57
CA LYS A 232 -3.20 9.59 -25.04
C LYS A 232 -2.76 10.07 -26.42
N ASP A 233 -1.45 10.16 -26.66
CA ASP A 233 -0.91 10.62 -27.94
C ASP A 233 -1.21 9.61 -29.06
N VAL A 234 -1.09 8.31 -28.81
CA VAL A 234 -1.45 7.26 -29.77
C VAL A 234 -2.96 7.24 -30.04
N SER A 235 -3.79 7.51 -29.04
CA SER A 235 -5.24 7.67 -29.25
C SER A 235 -5.57 8.92 -30.08
N THR A 236 -4.80 10.00 -29.92
CA THR A 236 -4.91 11.20 -30.75
C THR A 236 -4.47 10.91 -32.18
N LEU A 237 -3.38 10.16 -32.37
CA LEU A 237 -2.91 9.71 -33.68
C LEU A 237 -4.00 8.90 -34.40
N HIS A 238 -4.65 7.96 -33.70
CA HIS A 238 -5.79 7.22 -34.24
C HIS A 238 -6.92 8.15 -34.72
N ALA A 239 -7.31 9.13 -33.90
CA ALA A 239 -8.38 10.07 -34.25
C ALA A 239 -8.04 10.89 -35.51
N ILE A 240 -6.77 11.28 -35.68
CA ILE A 240 -6.31 11.99 -36.87
C ILE A 240 -6.37 11.10 -38.12
N PHE A 241 -5.91 9.84 -38.03
CA PHE A 241 -6.02 8.88 -39.14
C PHE A 241 -7.48 8.63 -39.54
N ALA A 242 -8.36 8.44 -38.56
CA ALA A 242 -9.79 8.28 -38.82
C ALA A 242 -10.43 9.51 -39.47
N GLY A 243 -10.05 10.71 -39.02
CA GLY A 243 -10.47 11.98 -39.64
C GLY A 243 -9.98 12.11 -41.08
N TRP A 244 -8.73 11.71 -41.36
CA TRP A 244 -8.18 11.71 -42.72
C TRP A 244 -8.92 10.71 -43.62
N GLN A 245 -9.13 9.47 -43.17
CA GLN A 245 -9.91 8.47 -43.91
C GLN A 245 -11.32 9.00 -44.27
N LEU A 246 -11.99 9.68 -43.34
CA LEU A 246 -13.31 10.26 -43.58
C LEU A 246 -13.26 11.40 -44.61
N ALA A 247 -12.23 12.25 -44.58
CA ALA A 247 -12.08 13.35 -45.53
C ALA A 247 -11.86 12.85 -46.98
N GLU A 248 -11.08 11.79 -47.13
CA GLU A 248 -10.83 11.16 -48.44
C GLU A 248 -12.07 10.45 -48.98
N THR A 249 -12.88 9.83 -48.11
CA THR A 249 -14.10 9.12 -48.52
C THR A 249 -15.33 10.03 -48.69
N GLY A 250 -15.34 11.20 -48.05
CA GLY A 250 -16.51 12.10 -47.98
C GLY A 250 -16.60 13.19 -49.05
N THR A 251 -15.62 13.34 -49.94
CA THR A 251 -15.57 14.48 -50.89
C THR A 251 -15.67 14.03 -52.36
N GLY A 252 -16.82 14.19 -53.02
CA GLY A 252 -16.95 14.15 -54.50
C GLY A 252 -17.55 12.88 -55.12
N SER A 253 -17.98 12.97 -56.39
CA SER A 253 -18.58 11.86 -57.14
C SER A 253 -17.54 10.78 -57.51
N PHE A 254 -17.90 9.53 -57.26
CA PHE A 254 -17.10 8.31 -57.42
C PHE A 254 -16.41 8.13 -58.79
N GLU A 255 -16.87 8.81 -59.84
CA GLU A 255 -16.40 8.61 -61.22
C GLU A 255 -15.12 9.38 -61.61
N ALA A 256 -14.67 10.35 -60.79
CA ALA A 256 -13.58 11.26 -61.17
C ALA A 256 -12.25 11.09 -60.40
N ARG A 257 -12.26 10.39 -59.26
CA ARG A 257 -11.07 10.24 -58.42
C ARG A 257 -10.54 8.81 -58.50
N ASN A 258 -9.30 8.65 -58.95
CA ASN A 258 -8.59 7.37 -58.95
C ASN A 258 -7.92 7.15 -57.57
N ASP A 259 -8.68 7.31 -56.49
CA ASP A 259 -8.23 7.35 -55.08
C ASP A 259 -8.43 6.03 -54.32
N GLY A 260 -9.05 5.02 -54.96
CA GLY A 260 -9.29 3.69 -54.39
C GLY A 260 -8.08 3.04 -53.69
N PRO A 261 -6.86 3.06 -54.27
CA PRO A 261 -5.68 2.52 -53.61
C PRO A 261 -5.29 3.23 -52.30
N LEU A 262 -5.42 4.58 -52.27
CA LEU A 262 -5.13 5.38 -51.08
C LEU A 262 -6.17 5.12 -50.00
N VAL A 263 -7.46 5.12 -50.37
CA VAL A 263 -8.56 4.82 -49.43
C VAL A 263 -8.39 3.43 -48.82
N ALA A 264 -8.02 2.42 -49.62
CA ALA A 264 -7.75 1.08 -49.12
C ALA A 264 -6.53 1.01 -48.18
N LEU A 265 -5.49 1.80 -48.44
CA LEU A 265 -4.33 1.91 -47.55
C LEU A 265 -4.68 2.63 -46.24
N LEU A 266 -5.47 3.70 -46.31
CA LEU A 266 -5.94 4.46 -45.14
C LEU A 266 -6.87 3.63 -44.26
N ASP A 267 -7.73 2.81 -44.84
CA ASP A 267 -8.59 1.89 -44.09
C ASP A 267 -7.76 0.91 -43.25
N LYS A 268 -6.79 0.23 -43.89
CA LYS A 268 -5.85 -0.68 -43.21
C LYS A 268 -5.00 0.02 -42.15
N SER A 269 -4.47 1.20 -42.49
CA SER A 269 -3.62 1.99 -41.58
C SER A 269 -4.43 2.44 -40.36
N THR A 270 -5.62 3.00 -40.56
CA THR A 270 -6.49 3.47 -39.47
C THR A 270 -6.90 2.33 -38.55
N ALA A 271 -7.26 1.16 -39.10
CA ALA A 271 -7.56 -0.03 -38.32
C ALA A 271 -6.35 -0.49 -37.48
N THR A 272 -5.15 -0.47 -38.08
CA THR A 272 -3.90 -0.84 -37.39
C THR A 272 -3.57 0.13 -36.25
N ILE A 273 -3.65 1.44 -36.50
CA ILE A 273 -3.42 2.47 -35.48
C ILE A 273 -4.50 2.41 -34.39
N SER A 274 -5.75 2.06 -34.72
CA SER A 274 -6.79 1.78 -33.73
C SER A 274 -6.40 0.60 -32.83
N GLY A 275 -5.95 -0.50 -33.42
CA GLY A 275 -5.46 -1.67 -32.68
C GLY A 275 -4.28 -1.31 -31.77
N TRP A 276 -3.33 -0.52 -32.26
CA TRP A 276 -2.20 -0.05 -31.45
C TRP A 276 -2.65 0.86 -30.30
N SER A 277 -3.54 1.83 -30.56
CA SER A 277 -4.15 2.68 -29.52
C SER A 277 -4.84 1.84 -28.43
N GLN A 278 -5.58 0.80 -28.81
CA GLN A 278 -6.19 -0.11 -27.84
C GLN A 278 -5.14 -0.82 -26.98
N VAL A 279 -4.04 -1.30 -27.57
CA VAL A 279 -2.93 -1.96 -26.84
C VAL A 279 -2.27 -0.98 -25.87
N GLU A 280 -1.90 0.21 -26.32
CA GLU A 280 -1.23 1.25 -25.52
C GLU A 280 -2.11 1.73 -24.37
N ASN A 281 -3.43 1.77 -24.54
CA ASN A 281 -4.37 2.14 -23.47
C ASN A 281 -4.37 1.18 -22.27
N PHE A 282 -3.84 -0.05 -22.40
CA PHE A 282 -3.68 -0.97 -21.27
C PHE A 282 -2.39 -0.71 -20.47
N GLN A 283 -1.35 -0.17 -21.11
CA GLN A 283 -0.02 -0.04 -20.52
C GLN A 283 0.02 0.84 -19.24
N PRO A 284 -0.72 1.97 -19.15
CA PRO A 284 -0.79 2.75 -17.91
C PRO A 284 -1.27 1.94 -16.71
N ALA A 285 -2.28 1.09 -16.90
CA ALA A 285 -2.79 0.24 -15.84
C ALA A 285 -1.77 -0.82 -15.41
N ILE A 286 -0.92 -1.31 -16.32
CA ILE A 286 0.15 -2.26 -15.96
C ILE A 286 1.14 -1.57 -15.01
N TYR A 287 1.66 -0.40 -15.36
CA TYR A 287 2.61 0.32 -14.52
C TYR A 287 1.99 0.85 -13.23
N GLU A 288 0.78 1.38 -13.27
CA GLU A 288 0.12 1.90 -12.08
C GLU A 288 -0.25 0.75 -11.13
N LEU A 289 -0.94 -0.27 -11.62
CA LEU A 289 -1.55 -1.29 -10.76
C LEU A 289 -0.60 -2.41 -10.37
N LEU A 290 0.24 -2.89 -11.30
CA LEU A 290 1.08 -4.06 -11.07
C LEU A 290 2.47 -3.68 -10.56
N LEU A 291 2.97 -2.50 -10.91
CA LEU A 291 4.28 -2.03 -10.48
C LEU A 291 4.18 -1.02 -9.34
N LEU A 292 3.68 0.18 -9.60
CA LEU A 292 3.70 1.30 -8.65
C LEU A 292 2.96 0.98 -7.34
N GLU A 293 1.71 0.53 -7.41
CA GLU A 293 0.91 0.29 -6.19
C GLU A 293 1.49 -0.83 -5.33
N ASN A 294 2.10 -1.86 -5.92
CA ASN A 294 2.75 -2.93 -5.16
C ASN A 294 4.11 -2.50 -4.56
N ILE A 295 4.91 -1.70 -5.28
CA ILE A 295 6.14 -1.12 -4.70
C ILE A 295 5.78 -0.19 -3.54
N LYS A 296 4.73 0.64 -3.66
CA LYS A 296 4.24 1.44 -2.55
C LYS A 296 3.83 0.58 -1.36
N TYR A 297 3.19 -0.56 -1.60
CA TYR A 297 2.87 -1.49 -0.51
C TYR A 297 4.14 -1.97 0.19
N MET A 298 5.13 -2.48 -0.54
CA MET A 298 6.41 -2.91 0.05
C MET A 298 7.09 -1.77 0.82
N LEU A 299 7.03 -0.55 0.28
CA LEU A 299 7.54 0.67 0.94
C LEU A 299 6.84 0.88 2.29
N HIS A 300 5.50 0.83 2.31
CA HIS A 300 4.74 0.98 3.56
C HIS A 300 5.06 -0.11 4.59
N GLN A 301 5.30 -1.35 4.17
CA GLN A 301 5.73 -2.42 5.08
C GLN A 301 7.13 -2.14 5.64
N ALA A 302 8.08 -1.69 4.81
CA ALA A 302 9.41 -1.29 5.24
C ALA A 302 9.38 -0.10 6.20
N THR A 303 8.56 0.91 5.91
CA THR A 303 8.34 2.05 6.80
C THR A 303 7.74 1.60 8.14
N GLY A 304 6.79 0.66 8.14
CA GLY A 304 6.20 0.09 9.35
C GLY A 304 7.23 -0.65 10.22
N MET A 305 8.05 -1.51 9.61
CA MET A 305 9.13 -2.20 10.31
C MET A 305 10.18 -1.22 10.88
N LYS A 306 10.55 -0.20 10.10
CA LYS A 306 11.44 0.89 10.56
C LYS A 306 10.86 1.62 11.77
N GLN A 307 9.57 1.96 11.75
CA GLN A 307 8.90 2.63 12.87
C GLN A 307 8.92 1.79 14.13
N MET A 308 8.68 0.47 14.04
CA MET A 308 8.75 -0.45 15.17
C MET A 308 10.18 -0.54 15.75
N LEU A 309 11.21 -0.59 14.90
CA LEU A 309 12.61 -0.59 15.33
C LEU A 309 13.00 0.71 16.04
N VAL A 310 12.53 1.87 15.53
CA VAL A 310 12.75 3.16 16.19
C VAL A 310 11.96 3.27 17.50
N GLU A 311 10.74 2.72 17.56
CA GLU A 311 9.97 2.64 18.81
C GLU A 311 10.71 1.83 19.89
N ARG A 312 11.31 0.70 19.51
CA ARG A 312 12.18 -0.07 20.39
C ARG A 312 13.36 0.76 20.91
N GLU A 313 14.08 1.46 20.04
CA GLU A 313 15.24 2.26 20.44
C GLU A 313 14.87 3.37 21.42
N ARG A 314 13.77 4.09 21.17
CA ARG A 314 13.26 5.11 22.12
C ARG A 314 12.92 4.48 23.47
N ALA A 315 12.26 3.32 23.44
CA ALA A 315 11.89 2.58 24.65
C ALA A 315 13.12 2.05 25.42
N VAL A 316 14.20 1.68 24.74
CA VAL A 316 15.49 1.30 25.36
C VAL A 316 16.20 2.53 25.96
N ALA A 317 16.17 3.67 25.27
CA ALA A 317 16.77 4.91 25.75
C ALA A 317 16.01 5.55 26.92
N GLY A 318 14.79 5.09 27.22
CA GLY A 318 13.92 5.69 28.24
C GLY A 318 13.34 7.05 27.83
N GLU A 319 13.38 7.38 26.53
CA GLU A 319 12.84 8.62 25.99
C GLU A 319 11.31 8.52 25.86
N SER A 320 10.58 9.53 26.36
CA SER A 320 9.16 9.69 26.06
C SER A 320 8.96 10.23 24.64
N SER A 321 7.79 9.96 24.05
CA SER A 321 7.34 10.51 22.76
C SER A 321 7.58 12.03 22.72
N PRO A 322 7.96 12.67 21.59
CA PRO A 322 8.38 14.07 21.58
C PRO A 322 7.28 15.00 22.15
N GLU A 323 7.50 15.45 23.38
CA GLU A 323 6.72 16.52 23.99
C GLU A 323 6.98 17.82 23.22
N ARG A 324 5.89 18.52 22.92
CA ARG A 324 5.87 19.77 22.17
C ARG A 324 6.60 20.85 22.99
N LYS A 325 7.79 21.30 22.55
CA LYS A 325 8.44 22.50 23.13
C LYS A 325 7.44 23.67 23.15
N PRO A 326 7.32 24.42 24.26
CA PRO A 326 6.46 25.60 24.29
C PRO A 326 6.95 26.64 23.28
N SER A 327 6.01 27.15 22.48
CA SER A 327 6.27 28.22 21.52
C SER A 327 6.80 29.48 22.24
N PRO A 328 7.74 30.23 21.65
CA PRO A 328 8.10 31.55 22.18
C PRO A 328 6.89 32.52 22.10
N PRO A 329 6.83 33.56 22.96
CA PRO A 329 5.71 34.48 23.01
C PRO A 329 5.60 35.29 21.70
N PRO A 330 4.38 35.73 21.32
CA PRO A 330 4.14 36.38 20.04
C PRO A 330 4.79 37.76 19.99
N SER A 331 5.68 37.97 19.02
CA SER A 331 6.17 39.29 18.62
C SER A 331 5.30 39.81 17.47
N GLU A 332 5.02 41.12 17.49
CA GLU A 332 4.16 41.89 16.57
C GLU A 332 4.53 41.79 15.06
N PRO A 333 3.61 42.14 14.13
CA PRO A 333 3.75 41.81 12.73
C PRO A 333 4.62 42.84 11.99
N ALA A 334 5.60 42.36 11.23
CA ALA A 334 6.30 43.17 10.23
C ALA A 334 6.13 42.60 8.82
N ALA A 335 6.03 43.55 7.89
CA ALA A 335 5.67 43.55 6.47
C ALA A 335 6.24 42.46 5.52
N SER A 336 5.58 42.43 4.35
CA SER A 336 5.68 41.62 3.13
C SER A 336 7.06 41.47 2.45
N PRO A 337 7.20 40.58 1.43
CA PRO A 337 8.44 39.86 1.09
C PRO A 337 9.22 40.42 -0.12
N PRO A 338 10.33 39.77 -0.51
CA PRO A 338 10.50 39.47 -1.93
C PRO A 338 10.92 38.02 -2.28
N THR A 339 10.91 37.83 -3.59
CA THR A 339 10.85 36.66 -4.48
C THR A 339 12.08 35.73 -4.60
N SER A 340 11.74 34.51 -5.05
CA SER A 340 12.48 33.61 -5.98
C SER A 340 13.41 32.53 -5.40
N GLY A 341 13.16 31.30 -5.83
CA GLY A 341 13.95 30.09 -5.56
C GLY A 341 13.08 28.83 -5.66
N PHE A 342 12.95 28.27 -6.86
CA PHE A 342 12.30 26.97 -7.08
C PHE A 342 13.14 25.88 -6.43
N SER A 343 12.62 25.24 -5.38
CA SER A 343 13.23 24.06 -4.74
C SER A 343 12.29 22.87 -4.84
N VAL A 344 12.77 21.79 -5.46
CA VAL A 344 12.08 20.50 -5.60
C VAL A 344 12.27 19.72 -4.30
N ALA A 345 11.45 20.04 -3.30
CA ALA A 345 11.33 19.26 -2.07
C ALA A 345 9.90 19.40 -1.52
N SER A 346 8.95 18.67 -2.11
CA SER A 346 7.62 18.48 -1.52
C SER A 346 6.97 17.21 -2.02
N PHE A 347 7.46 16.07 -1.52
CA PHE A 347 6.65 14.87 -1.32
C PHE A 347 7.14 14.22 -0.03
N THR A 348 6.24 14.05 0.96
CA THR A 348 6.29 13.21 2.20
C THR A 348 6.03 13.89 3.57
N SER A 349 5.90 15.22 3.70
CA SER A 349 5.76 15.85 5.04
C SER A 349 4.34 16.30 5.46
N ALA A 350 3.31 16.08 4.64
CA ALA A 350 1.97 16.64 4.91
C ALA A 350 1.05 15.74 5.77
N ALA A 351 1.41 14.47 6.02
CA ALA A 351 0.57 13.54 6.78
C ALA A 351 0.65 13.74 8.31
N SER A 352 1.69 14.41 8.81
CA SER A 352 1.98 14.51 10.25
C SER A 352 1.55 15.82 10.91
N SER A 353 1.28 16.89 10.17
CA SER A 353 1.04 18.23 10.77
C SER A 353 -0.42 18.69 10.80
N ALA A 354 -1.32 18.05 10.02
CA ALA A 354 -2.74 18.39 10.00
C ALA A 354 -3.53 17.86 11.22
N ALA A 355 -2.97 16.88 11.95
CA ALA A 355 -3.59 16.31 13.15
C ALA A 355 -3.48 17.21 14.41
N SER A 356 -2.61 18.23 14.40
CA SER A 356 -2.24 18.97 15.61
C SER A 356 -3.02 20.27 15.85
N ARG A 357 -4.09 20.56 15.09
CA ARG A 357 -4.76 21.87 15.11
C ARG A 357 -6.14 21.95 15.77
N PHE A 358 -6.54 20.98 16.59
CA PHE A 358 -7.81 21.10 17.32
C PHE A 358 -7.81 20.40 18.68
N MET A 359 -7.05 20.91 19.65
CA MET A 359 -7.16 20.48 21.05
C MET A 359 -6.96 21.65 22.01
N SER A 360 -8.05 22.01 22.70
CA SER A 360 -8.08 22.91 23.85
C SER A 360 -8.64 22.13 25.03
N ALA A 361 -8.01 22.34 26.18
CA ALA A 361 -8.46 22.09 27.56
C ALA A 361 -8.66 20.63 27.99
N VAL A 362 -7.56 20.06 28.51
CA VAL A 362 -7.37 19.41 29.83
C VAL A 362 -6.15 18.50 29.66
N GLU A 363 -5.00 18.91 30.20
CA GLU A 363 -3.81 18.06 30.25
C GLU A 363 -4.10 16.86 31.18
N PRO A 364 -3.95 15.61 30.72
CA PRO A 364 -3.98 14.47 31.61
C PRO A 364 -2.80 14.58 32.60
N PRO A 365 -2.93 14.08 33.85
CA PRO A 365 -1.83 14.10 34.80
C PRO A 365 -0.62 13.38 34.19
N SER A 366 0.55 14.04 34.24
CA SER A 366 1.80 13.43 33.81
C SER A 366 2.04 12.16 34.64
N LEU A 367 2.24 11.02 33.95
CA LEU A 367 2.55 9.75 34.60
C LEU A 367 3.82 9.89 35.46
N SER A 368 3.97 9.04 36.47
CA SER A 368 5.22 9.02 37.24
C SER A 368 6.39 8.52 36.38
N VAL A 369 7.61 8.97 36.69
CA VAL A 369 8.85 8.52 36.03
C VAL A 369 9.00 7.00 36.09
N GLU A 370 8.60 6.39 37.20
CA GLU A 370 8.62 4.94 37.39
C GLU A 370 7.64 4.22 36.44
N GLU A 371 6.43 4.74 36.27
CA GLU A 371 5.44 4.20 35.34
C GLU A 371 5.90 4.33 33.89
N GLN A 372 6.47 5.47 33.51
CA GLN A 372 7.04 5.69 32.17
C GLN A 372 8.17 4.71 31.88
N GLN A 373 9.10 4.53 32.83
CA GLN A 373 10.20 3.58 32.69
C GLN A 373 9.71 2.13 32.66
N ARG A 374 8.67 1.80 33.41
CA ARG A 374 8.05 0.46 33.39
C ARG A 374 7.36 0.18 32.06
N ARG A 375 6.66 1.17 31.49
CA ARG A 375 6.05 1.08 30.16
C ARG A 375 7.10 0.95 29.06
N ALA A 376 8.15 1.76 29.11
CA ALA A 376 9.26 1.70 28.16
C ALA A 376 9.94 0.32 28.16
N ARG A 377 10.26 -0.23 29.35
CA ARG A 377 10.81 -1.59 29.49
C ARG A 377 9.90 -2.68 28.91
N HIS A 378 8.59 -2.56 29.14
CA HIS A 378 7.62 -3.52 28.60
C HIS A 378 7.57 -3.48 27.06
N ILE A 379 7.53 -2.28 26.48
CA ILE A 379 7.50 -2.09 25.03
C ILE A 379 8.79 -2.60 24.38
N SER A 380 9.96 -2.23 24.92
CA SER A 380 11.25 -2.67 24.36
C SER A 380 11.43 -4.19 24.46
N GLU A 381 10.98 -4.81 25.55
CA GLU A 381 11.01 -6.27 25.72
C GLU A 381 10.12 -6.99 24.71
N LEU A 382 8.86 -6.55 24.56
CA LEU A 382 7.92 -7.14 23.60
C LEU A 382 8.45 -7.05 22.17
N ILE A 383 8.91 -5.85 21.74
CA ILE A 383 9.42 -5.67 20.39
C ILE A 383 10.70 -6.49 20.18
N THR A 384 11.63 -6.50 21.15
CA THR A 384 12.87 -7.30 21.04
C THR A 384 12.56 -8.77 20.85
N ARG A 385 11.67 -9.33 21.68
CA ARG A 385 11.30 -10.74 21.60
C ARG A 385 10.57 -11.07 20.30
N ALA A 386 9.64 -10.23 19.87
CA ALA A 386 8.93 -10.42 18.61
C ALA A 386 9.88 -10.43 17.40
N LEU A 387 10.82 -9.47 17.37
CA LEU A 387 11.84 -9.38 16.32
C LEU A 387 12.67 -10.65 16.20
N ILE A 388 13.20 -11.14 17.32
CA ILE A 388 14.08 -12.32 17.36
C ILE A 388 13.29 -13.61 17.11
N ALA A 389 12.12 -13.76 17.73
CA ALA A 389 11.35 -15.00 17.66
C ALA A 389 10.72 -15.24 16.29
N GLU A 390 10.21 -14.19 15.62
CA GLU A 390 9.40 -14.40 14.41
C GLU A 390 9.52 -13.26 13.38
N GLU A 391 9.44 -11.99 13.80
CA GLU A 391 9.20 -10.89 12.87
C GLU A 391 10.34 -10.59 11.91
N MET A 392 11.60 -10.67 12.34
CA MET A 392 12.71 -10.43 11.44
C MET A 392 12.75 -11.45 10.30
N GLN A 393 12.47 -12.72 10.61
CA GLN A 393 12.40 -13.78 9.62
C GLN A 393 11.14 -13.66 8.77
N ARG A 394 9.97 -13.46 9.39
CA ARG A 394 8.69 -13.28 8.70
C ARG A 394 8.75 -12.12 7.71
N PHE A 395 9.27 -10.96 8.13
CA PHE A 395 9.44 -9.80 7.26
C PHE A 395 10.36 -10.07 6.06
N ARG A 396 11.46 -10.81 6.26
CA ARG A 396 12.34 -11.23 5.15
C ARG A 396 11.61 -12.15 4.18
N ALA A 397 10.96 -13.19 4.68
CA ALA A 397 10.24 -14.16 3.86
C ALA A 397 9.10 -13.51 3.06
N GLU A 398 8.29 -12.67 3.71
CA GLU A 398 7.19 -11.96 3.05
C GLU A 398 7.69 -10.95 2.02
N THR A 399 8.84 -10.28 2.26
CA THR A 399 9.44 -9.41 1.24
C THR A 399 9.81 -10.20 -0.02
N THR A 400 10.39 -11.39 0.14
CA THR A 400 10.77 -12.25 -0.99
C THR A 400 9.54 -12.69 -1.77
N LYS A 401 8.53 -13.23 -1.09
CA LYS A 401 7.26 -13.65 -1.71
C LYS A 401 6.59 -12.50 -2.45
N GLU A 402 6.58 -11.31 -1.84
CA GLU A 402 5.94 -10.15 -2.43
C GLU A 402 6.64 -9.69 -3.70
N LEU A 403 7.98 -9.58 -3.67
CA LEU A 403 8.74 -9.20 -4.85
C LEU A 403 8.56 -10.22 -5.98
N GLU A 404 8.58 -11.51 -5.66
CA GLU A 404 8.31 -12.58 -6.63
C GLU A 404 6.91 -12.45 -7.24
N HIS A 405 5.88 -12.24 -6.41
CA HIS A 405 4.51 -12.05 -6.87
C HIS A 405 4.38 -10.84 -7.81
N ILE A 406 5.01 -9.70 -7.46
CA ILE A 406 5.03 -8.49 -8.28
C ILE A 406 5.67 -8.78 -9.63
N MET A 407 6.88 -9.34 -9.63
CA MET A 407 7.64 -9.59 -10.85
C MET A 407 6.93 -10.60 -11.76
N ASN A 408 6.35 -11.66 -11.20
CA ASN A 408 5.61 -12.66 -11.98
C ASN A 408 4.41 -12.03 -12.72
N HIS A 409 3.60 -11.23 -12.01
CA HIS A 409 2.44 -10.58 -12.63
C HIS A 409 2.84 -9.49 -13.62
N PHE A 410 3.83 -8.67 -13.27
CA PHE A 410 4.32 -7.60 -14.13
C PHE A 410 4.94 -8.15 -15.42
N SER A 411 5.79 -9.18 -15.33
CA SER A 411 6.36 -9.87 -16.51
C SER A 411 5.29 -10.53 -17.37
N CYS A 412 4.28 -11.14 -16.75
CA CYS A 412 3.15 -11.71 -17.50
C CYS A 412 2.39 -10.63 -18.30
N ALA A 413 2.12 -9.49 -17.67
CA ALA A 413 1.42 -8.37 -18.30
C ALA A 413 2.23 -7.76 -19.46
N GLU A 414 3.52 -7.49 -19.26
CA GLU A 414 4.44 -6.98 -20.29
C GLU A 414 4.60 -7.95 -21.47
N MET A 415 4.64 -9.26 -21.20
CA MET A 415 4.66 -10.29 -22.24
C MET A 415 3.37 -10.24 -23.08
N GLN A 416 2.20 -10.13 -22.44
CA GLN A 416 0.92 -10.03 -23.16
C GLN A 416 0.81 -8.74 -23.97
N LEU A 417 1.27 -7.61 -23.41
CA LEU A 417 1.32 -6.33 -24.12
C LEU A 417 2.18 -6.43 -25.38
N SER A 418 3.41 -6.95 -25.23
CA SER A 418 4.35 -7.16 -26.34
C SER A 418 3.76 -8.08 -27.42
N LYS A 419 3.11 -9.18 -27.02
CA LYS A 419 2.47 -10.12 -27.94
C LYS A 419 1.35 -9.46 -28.75
N ARG A 420 0.50 -8.65 -28.10
CA ARG A 420 -0.60 -7.92 -28.75
C ARG A 420 -0.08 -6.84 -29.69
N SER A 421 0.86 -6.02 -29.24
CA SER A 421 1.52 -5.00 -30.08
C SER A 421 2.13 -5.62 -31.33
N GLY A 422 2.94 -6.68 -31.17
CA GLY A 422 3.51 -7.39 -32.31
C GLY A 422 2.46 -8.01 -33.24
N SER A 423 1.29 -8.41 -32.72
CA SER A 423 0.20 -8.95 -33.55
C SER A 423 -0.43 -7.89 -34.44
N VAL A 424 -0.63 -6.68 -33.93
CA VAL A 424 -1.18 -5.54 -34.69
C VAL A 424 -0.29 -5.24 -35.90
N TRP A 425 1.02 -5.10 -35.67
CA TRP A 425 1.97 -4.78 -36.74
C TRP A 425 2.18 -5.93 -37.72
N ARG A 426 2.20 -7.18 -37.25
CA ARG A 426 2.26 -8.35 -38.14
C ARG A 426 1.06 -8.40 -39.08
N GLU A 427 -0.14 -8.08 -38.60
CA GLU A 427 -1.33 -8.10 -39.45
C GLU A 427 -1.27 -7.05 -40.54
N TYR A 428 -0.82 -5.83 -40.22
CA TYR A 428 -0.58 -4.79 -41.23
C TYR A 428 0.42 -5.26 -42.30
N LEU A 429 1.56 -5.80 -41.88
CA LEU A 429 2.62 -6.23 -42.79
C LEU A 429 2.19 -7.37 -43.73
N LYS A 430 1.29 -8.28 -43.31
CA LYS A 430 0.74 -9.32 -44.21
C LYS A 430 -0.03 -8.74 -45.39
N THR A 431 -0.57 -7.54 -45.25
CA THR A 431 -1.35 -6.88 -46.30
C THR A 431 -0.50 -6.01 -47.24
N SER A 432 0.79 -5.87 -46.94
CA SER A 432 1.76 -5.15 -47.76
C SER A 432 2.18 -5.99 -48.96
N SER A 433 2.33 -5.35 -50.12
CA SER A 433 2.90 -5.98 -51.31
C SER A 433 4.43 -5.98 -51.33
N ALA A 434 5.08 -5.33 -50.35
CA ALA A 434 6.54 -5.24 -50.27
C ALA A 434 7.16 -6.55 -49.73
N ASP A 435 8.37 -6.88 -50.19
CA ASP A 435 9.15 -7.99 -49.63
C ASP A 435 9.49 -7.72 -48.15
N PRO A 436 9.02 -8.57 -47.21
CA PRO A 436 9.28 -8.39 -45.79
C PRO A 436 10.76 -8.35 -45.41
N GLN A 437 11.63 -9.10 -46.11
CA GLN A 437 13.06 -9.14 -45.81
C GLN A 437 13.76 -7.84 -46.24
N ALA A 438 13.50 -7.36 -47.46
CA ALA A 438 14.00 -6.08 -47.92
C ALA A 438 13.53 -4.91 -47.03
N LEU A 439 12.25 -4.92 -46.62
CA LEU A 439 11.71 -3.88 -45.73
C LEU A 439 12.39 -3.90 -44.35
N ALA A 440 12.60 -5.08 -43.77
CA ALA A 440 13.29 -5.23 -42.49
C ALA A 440 14.75 -4.73 -42.56
N GLN A 441 15.46 -5.06 -43.65
CA GLN A 441 16.85 -4.63 -43.85
C GLN A 441 16.95 -3.10 -44.00
N SER A 442 16.10 -2.50 -44.84
CA SER A 442 16.06 -1.05 -45.00
C SER A 442 15.68 -0.33 -43.70
N THR A 443 14.73 -0.89 -42.93
CA THR A 443 14.36 -0.34 -41.62
C THR A 443 15.53 -0.41 -40.64
N LYS A 444 16.28 -1.51 -40.63
CA LYS A 444 17.46 -1.67 -39.77
C LYS A 444 18.53 -0.63 -40.09
N GLU A 445 18.85 -0.43 -41.37
CA GLU A 445 19.84 0.57 -41.80
C GLU A 445 19.47 2.00 -41.37
N LEU A 446 18.17 2.32 -41.31
CA LEU A 446 17.67 3.61 -40.81
C LEU A 446 17.79 3.75 -39.28
N LEU A 447 17.70 2.64 -38.52
CA LEU A 447 17.69 2.66 -37.05
C LEU A 447 19.09 2.47 -36.42
N ASP A 448 20.01 1.79 -37.10
CA ASP A 448 21.37 1.51 -36.61
C ASP A 448 22.10 2.79 -36.13
N PRO A 449 22.03 3.96 -36.81
CA PRO A 449 22.68 5.19 -36.34
C PRO A 449 22.09 5.75 -35.03
N ALA A 450 20.78 5.59 -34.81
CA ALA A 450 20.12 6.08 -33.60
C ALA A 450 20.54 5.28 -32.35
N SER A 451 20.86 4.00 -32.53
CA SER A 451 21.23 3.06 -31.46
C SER A 451 22.52 3.45 -30.73
N ILE A 452 23.47 4.06 -31.43
CA ILE A 452 24.80 4.45 -30.90
C ILE A 452 24.67 5.65 -29.91
N SER A 453 23.63 6.46 -30.05
CA SER A 453 23.41 7.64 -29.21
C SER A 453 22.74 7.36 -27.85
N CYS A 454 22.18 6.16 -27.66
CA CYS A 454 21.38 5.79 -26.49
C CYS A 454 22.14 4.98 -25.42
N THR A 455 23.47 4.88 -25.47
CA THR A 455 24.25 4.21 -24.41
C THR A 455 24.05 4.94 -23.08
N PRO A 456 23.45 4.32 -22.05
CA PRO A 456 23.30 4.97 -20.76
C PRO A 456 24.68 5.18 -20.12
N PRO A 457 24.90 6.27 -19.37
CA PRO A 457 26.12 6.41 -18.59
C PRO A 457 26.21 5.23 -17.63
N SER A 458 27.38 4.57 -17.59
CA SER A 458 27.66 3.50 -16.63
C SER A 458 27.37 4.00 -15.21
N PRO A 459 26.66 3.23 -14.37
CA PRO A 459 26.35 3.66 -13.01
C PRO A 459 27.67 3.96 -12.28
N SER A 460 27.75 5.14 -11.67
CA SER A 460 28.91 5.54 -10.87
C SER A 460 29.05 4.58 -9.69
N ALA A 461 30.27 4.17 -9.37
CA ALA A 461 30.55 3.36 -8.18
C ALA A 461 30.10 4.03 -6.86
N ALA A 462 29.74 5.32 -6.89
CA ALA A 462 29.16 6.04 -5.78
C ALA A 462 27.69 5.69 -5.49
N ASP A 463 26.95 5.10 -6.45
CA ASP A 463 25.53 4.72 -6.29
C ASP A 463 25.36 3.28 -5.77
N ALA A 464 26.45 2.56 -5.53
CA ALA A 464 26.48 1.15 -5.16
C ALA A 464 26.74 0.86 -3.66
N PHE A 465 26.76 1.89 -2.80
CA PHE A 465 27.03 1.74 -1.36
C PHE A 465 25.90 2.22 -0.46
#